data_AF-A0A850S8G0-F1
#
_entry.id   AF-A0A850S8G0-F1
#
_cell.length_a   1.000
_cell.length_b   1.000
_cell.length_c   1.000
_cell.angle_alpha   90.00
_cell.angle_beta   90.00
_cell.angle_gamma   90.00
#
_symmetry.space_group_name_H-M   'P 1'
#
loop_
_entity.id
_entity.type
_entity.pdbx_description
1 polymer ?
#
loop_
_entity_poly.entity_id
_entity_poly.type
_entity_poly.pdbx_seq_one_letter_code
_entity_poly.pdbx_strand_id
1 'polypeptide(L)'
;MFWKEKSAAEMSDDEWESLCDGCGRCCVWKFEDEDSAEILYTDIRCHLFNDNTCRCTDYPQRTTIVPDCMDIRTFSDQQYSWLPESCAYRLLHEGKPLFAWHHLISGSKDSVHAAGISLRKKTVCGENFTEEDIVRHIIDPDEADA
;
A
#
# COMPACT_ATOMS: atom_id res chain seq x y z
N MET A 1 20.23 -10.95 3.20
CA MET A 1 19.33 -9.77 3.08
C MET A 1 18.32 -9.91 4.20
N PHE A 2 18.15 -8.91 5.07
CA PHE A 2 17.40 -9.09 6.33
C PHE A 2 15.98 -9.66 6.10
N TRP A 3 15.29 -9.23 5.03
CA TRP A 3 13.93 -9.68 4.68
C TRP A 3 13.82 -11.14 4.20
N LYS A 4 14.95 -11.83 4.00
CA LYS A 4 14.99 -13.27 3.70
C LYS A 4 15.34 -14.11 4.93
N GLU A 5 15.87 -13.49 5.97
CA GLU A 5 16.47 -14.16 7.12
C GLU A 5 15.66 -13.93 8.40
N LYS A 6 14.95 -12.80 8.49
CA LYS A 6 14.14 -12.40 9.63
C LYS A 6 12.66 -12.51 9.32
N SER A 7 11.90 -13.00 10.29
CA SER A 7 10.44 -12.83 10.35
C SER A 7 10.06 -11.38 10.65
N ALA A 8 8.80 -11.00 10.40
CA ALA A 8 8.30 -9.65 10.70
C ALA A 8 8.48 -9.25 12.17
N ALA A 9 8.43 -10.21 13.10
CA ALA A 9 8.64 -9.98 14.53
C ALA A 9 10.10 -9.69 14.91
N GLU A 10 11.05 -10.12 14.09
CA GLU A 10 12.50 -9.95 14.32
C GLU A 10 13.04 -8.67 13.66
N MET A 11 12.26 -8.04 12.79
CA MET A 11 12.65 -6.79 12.13
C MET A 11 12.56 -5.61 13.09
N SER A 12 13.56 -4.74 13.04
CA SER A 12 13.43 -3.41 13.64
C SER A 12 12.38 -2.59 12.88
N ASP A 13 11.93 -1.48 13.49
CA ASP A 13 11.01 -0.56 12.84
C ASP A 13 11.60 -0.03 11.53
N ASP A 14 12.88 0.33 11.50
CA ASP A 14 13.55 0.80 10.28
C ASP A 14 13.60 -0.27 9.19
N GLU A 15 13.87 -1.53 9.56
CA GLU A 15 13.88 -2.66 8.62
C GLU A 15 12.47 -2.89 8.05
N TRP A 16 11.46 -2.90 8.90
CA TRP A 16 10.06 -3.06 8.52
C TRP A 16 9.59 -1.93 7.60
N GLU A 17 9.87 -0.67 7.95
CA GLU A 17 9.47 0.48 7.14
C GLU A 17 10.23 0.55 5.81
N SER A 18 11.46 0.02 5.75
CA SER A 18 12.21 -0.06 4.50
C SER A 18 11.59 -1.01 3.47
N LEU A 19 10.69 -1.93 3.89
CA LEU A 19 9.96 -2.80 2.97
C LEU A 19 8.92 -2.06 2.14
N CYS A 20 8.45 -0.89 2.58
CA CYS A 20 7.42 -0.17 1.84
C CYS A 20 7.90 0.18 0.42
N ASP A 21 7.22 -0.37 -0.58
CA ASP A 21 7.43 -0.08 -2.00
C ASP A 21 7.37 1.42 -2.28
N GLY A 22 6.45 2.11 -1.59
CA GLY A 22 6.15 3.49 -1.92
C GLY A 22 5.27 3.65 -3.14
N CYS A 23 4.46 2.65 -3.44
CA CYS A 23 3.53 2.68 -4.56
C CYS A 23 2.28 3.52 -4.25
N GLY A 24 1.90 3.68 -2.98
CA GLY A 24 0.71 4.41 -2.53
C GLY A 24 -0.56 3.56 -2.41
N ARG A 25 -0.54 2.30 -2.86
CA ARG A 25 -1.73 1.42 -2.87
C ARG A 25 -2.24 1.04 -1.49
N CYS A 26 -1.39 1.02 -0.45
CA CYS A 26 -1.86 0.87 0.93
C CYS A 26 -2.47 2.16 1.50
N CYS A 27 -2.20 3.34 0.91
CA CYS A 27 -2.60 4.64 1.45
C CYS A 27 -3.94 5.18 0.90
N VAL A 28 -4.62 4.40 0.06
CA VAL A 28 -5.94 4.73 -0.49
C VAL A 28 -7.05 3.96 0.20
N TRP A 29 -8.27 4.49 0.15
CA TRP A 29 -9.45 3.84 0.71
C TRP A 29 -9.72 2.51 0.02
N LYS A 30 -10.15 1.54 0.81
CA LYS A 30 -10.51 0.19 0.39
C LYS A 30 -11.79 -0.23 1.07
N PHE A 31 -12.56 -1.01 0.36
CA PHE A 31 -13.81 -1.56 0.84
C PHE A 31 -13.84 -3.05 0.49
N GLU A 32 -14.42 -3.84 1.37
CA GLU A 32 -14.75 -5.23 1.06
C GLU A 32 -16.17 -5.26 0.52
N ASP A 33 -16.35 -5.86 -0.65
CA ASP A 33 -17.66 -6.11 -1.22
C ASP A 33 -18.36 -7.21 -0.41
N GLU A 34 -19.57 -6.92 0.09
CA GLU A 34 -20.28 -7.81 1.02
C GLU A 34 -20.74 -9.13 0.37
N ASP A 35 -20.93 -9.14 -0.95
CA ASP A 35 -21.44 -10.30 -1.68
C ASP A 35 -20.30 -11.23 -2.16
N SER A 36 -19.16 -10.66 -2.55
CA SER A 36 -18.03 -11.38 -3.15
C SER A 36 -16.79 -11.52 -2.26
N ALA A 37 -16.71 -10.75 -1.17
CA ALA A 37 -15.50 -10.55 -0.36
C ALA A 37 -14.30 -10.01 -1.17
N GLU A 38 -14.56 -9.39 -2.33
CA GLU A 38 -13.54 -8.72 -3.12
C GLU A 38 -13.12 -7.41 -2.44
N ILE A 39 -11.81 -7.15 -2.41
CA ILE A 39 -11.29 -5.87 -1.91
C ILE A 39 -11.27 -4.87 -3.06
N LEU A 40 -12.19 -3.91 -3.01
CA LEU A 40 -12.27 -2.80 -3.94
C LEU A 40 -11.28 -1.70 -3.54
N TYR A 41 -10.40 -1.32 -4.44
CA TYR A 41 -9.45 -0.24 -4.26
C TYR A 41 -9.99 1.03 -4.88
N THR A 42 -9.65 2.17 -4.30
CA THR A 42 -9.96 3.48 -4.87
C THR A 42 -8.69 4.29 -5.13
N ASP A 43 -8.81 5.39 -5.86
CA ASP A 43 -7.77 6.42 -5.94
C ASP A 43 -7.89 7.51 -4.85
N ILE A 44 -8.81 7.33 -3.89
CA ILE A 44 -9.08 8.30 -2.83
C ILE A 44 -8.03 8.14 -1.73
N ARG A 45 -7.28 9.20 -1.47
CA ARG A 45 -6.24 9.26 -0.43
C ARG A 45 -6.67 10.10 0.76
N CYS A 46 -6.05 9.84 1.91
CA CYS A 46 -6.16 10.74 3.06
C CYS A 46 -5.32 12.02 2.88
N HIS A 47 -5.59 13.02 3.72
CA HIS A 47 -4.90 14.31 3.71
C HIS A 47 -3.40 14.21 4.06
N LEU A 48 -2.96 13.15 4.76
CA LEU A 48 -1.54 12.92 5.08
C LEU A 48 -0.74 12.27 3.94
N PHE A 49 -1.37 11.74 2.90
CA PHE A 49 -0.63 11.12 1.80
C PHE A 49 -0.15 12.17 0.79
N ASN A 50 1.16 12.24 0.55
CA ASN A 50 1.73 13.08 -0.49
C ASN A 50 1.77 12.32 -1.82
N ASP A 51 0.89 12.72 -2.72
CA ASP A 51 0.70 12.13 -4.04
C ASP A 51 1.92 12.25 -4.98
N ASN A 52 2.79 13.25 -4.79
CA ASN A 52 4.01 13.38 -5.59
C ASN A 52 5.10 12.38 -5.17
N THR A 53 5.21 12.09 -3.88
CA THR A 53 6.26 11.23 -3.32
C THR A 53 5.78 9.82 -2.99
N CYS A 54 4.46 9.61 -3.03
CA CYS A 54 3.79 8.41 -2.54
C CYS A 54 4.22 8.02 -1.13
N ARG A 55 4.25 9.00 -0.21
CA ARG A 55 4.58 8.79 1.21
C ARG A 55 3.62 9.56 2.09
N CYS A 56 3.37 9.00 3.27
CA CYS A 56 2.70 9.74 4.33
C CYS A 56 3.62 10.87 4.83
N THR A 57 3.06 12.05 5.07
CA THR A 57 3.78 13.21 5.62
C THR A 57 4.00 13.10 7.12
N ASP A 58 3.19 12.30 7.83
CA ASP A 58 3.32 12.01 9.26
C ASP A 58 3.03 10.53 9.53
N TYR A 59 3.94 9.67 9.06
CA TYR A 59 3.77 8.22 9.19
C TYR A 59 3.74 7.72 10.66
N PRO A 60 4.55 8.27 11.60
CA PRO A 60 4.51 7.85 13.00
C PRO A 60 3.20 8.16 13.73
N GLN A 61 2.49 9.23 13.37
CA GLN A 61 1.21 9.60 13.99
C GLN A 61 -0.01 9.26 13.13
N ARG A 62 0.17 8.59 11.98
CA ARG A 62 -0.88 8.41 10.97
C ARG A 62 -2.15 7.74 11.52
N THR A 63 -2.03 6.74 12.38
CA THR A 63 -3.18 5.99 12.94
C THR A 63 -3.88 6.77 14.05
N THR A 64 -3.18 7.71 14.69
CA THR A 64 -3.77 8.66 15.65
C THR A 64 -4.55 9.77 14.93
N ILE A 65 -4.01 10.29 13.82
CA ILE A 65 -4.60 11.40 13.07
C ILE A 65 -5.70 10.92 12.11
N VAL A 66 -5.52 9.75 11.48
CA VAL A 66 -6.45 9.09 10.56
C VAL A 66 -6.74 7.70 11.13
N PRO A 67 -7.82 7.54 11.93
CA PRO A 67 -8.14 6.28 12.60
C PRO A 67 -8.29 5.08 11.65
N ASP A 68 -8.75 5.32 10.42
CA ASP A 68 -8.92 4.29 9.39
C ASP A 68 -7.60 3.93 8.66
N CYS A 69 -6.48 4.54 9.04
CA CYS A 69 -5.19 4.22 8.44
C CYS A 69 -4.73 2.81 8.86
N MET A 70 -4.32 2.01 7.88
CA MET A 70 -3.91 0.63 8.10
C MET A 70 -2.60 0.54 8.89
N ASP A 71 -2.61 -0.22 9.98
CA ASP A 71 -1.41 -0.69 10.66
C ASP A 71 -1.06 -2.11 10.21
N ILE A 72 -0.31 -2.20 9.12
CA ILE A 72 0.02 -3.47 8.45
C ILE A 72 0.75 -4.42 9.42
N ARG A 73 1.51 -3.89 10.38
CA ARG A 73 2.27 -4.73 11.31
C ARG A 73 1.37 -5.53 12.25
N THR A 74 0.16 -5.03 12.51
CA THR A 74 -0.82 -5.67 13.39
C THR A 74 -1.88 -6.47 12.62
N PHE A 75 -1.74 -6.62 11.30
CA PHE A 75 -2.69 -7.36 10.49
C PHE A 75 -2.75 -8.83 10.90
N SER A 76 -3.97 -9.38 10.92
CA SER A 76 -4.20 -10.81 10.94
C SER A 76 -3.86 -11.42 9.57
N ASP A 77 -3.71 -12.75 9.51
CA ASP A 77 -3.41 -13.46 8.26
C ASP A 77 -4.43 -13.14 7.14
N GLN A 78 -5.70 -12.99 7.49
CA GLN A 78 -6.75 -12.64 6.53
C GLN A 78 -6.61 -11.20 6.04
N GLN A 79 -6.21 -10.26 6.90
CA GLN A 79 -6.09 -8.84 6.52
C GLN A 79 -4.96 -8.57 5.53
N TYR A 80 -3.96 -9.46 5.39
CA TYR A 80 -2.95 -9.32 4.34
C TYR A 80 -3.53 -9.40 2.92
N SER A 81 -4.75 -9.96 2.73
CA SER A 81 -5.45 -9.91 1.43
C SER A 81 -5.87 -8.51 1.01
N TRP A 82 -5.95 -7.55 1.94
CA TRP A 82 -6.24 -6.14 1.67
C TRP A 82 -5.08 -5.38 1.03
N LEU A 83 -3.92 -6.04 0.88
CA LEU A 83 -2.76 -5.50 0.20
C LEU A 83 -2.69 -6.08 -1.23
N PRO A 84 -2.21 -5.29 -2.21
CA PRO A 84 -2.03 -5.78 -3.57
C PRO A 84 -1.13 -7.02 -3.61
N GLU A 85 -1.30 -7.89 -4.60
CA GLU A 85 -0.47 -9.10 -4.72
C GLU A 85 1.02 -8.77 -4.84
N SER A 86 1.33 -7.58 -5.35
CA SER A 86 2.69 -7.09 -5.50
C SER A 86 3.29 -6.46 -4.24
N CYS A 87 2.52 -6.28 -3.16
CA CYS A 87 2.97 -5.55 -1.98
C CYS A 87 4.05 -6.31 -1.23
N ALA A 88 5.18 -5.65 -0.93
CA ALA A 88 6.28 -6.26 -0.21
C ALA A 88 5.87 -6.94 1.12
N TYR A 89 5.00 -6.31 1.91
CA TYR A 89 4.53 -6.86 3.18
C TYR A 89 3.74 -8.16 2.99
N ARG A 90 2.85 -8.20 2.00
CA ARG A 90 2.07 -9.39 1.64
C ARG A 90 2.95 -10.49 1.09
N LEU A 91 3.86 -10.16 0.18
CA LEU A 91 4.81 -11.14 -0.38
C LEU A 91 5.61 -11.83 0.72
N LEU A 92 6.15 -11.07 1.67
CA LEU A 92 6.92 -11.68 2.77
C LEU A 92 6.05 -12.51 3.73
N HIS A 93 4.82 -12.05 4.02
CA HIS A 93 3.86 -12.83 4.80
C HIS A 93 3.53 -14.18 4.14
N GLU A 94 3.35 -14.18 2.81
CA GLU A 94 3.09 -15.38 2.01
C GLU A 94 4.37 -16.20 1.67
N GLY A 95 5.54 -15.79 2.16
CA GLY A 95 6.82 -16.45 1.87
C GLY A 95 7.29 -16.33 0.41
N LYS A 96 6.77 -15.36 -0.33
CA LYS A 96 7.11 -15.05 -1.73
C LYS A 96 8.28 -14.05 -1.81
N PRO A 97 9.08 -14.11 -2.89
CA PRO A 97 10.17 -13.15 -3.09
C PRO A 97 9.63 -11.78 -3.50
N LEU A 98 10.38 -10.72 -3.14
CA LEU A 98 10.15 -9.38 -3.69
C LEU A 98 10.45 -9.36 -5.20
N PHE A 99 9.71 -8.55 -5.95
CA PHE A 99 9.92 -8.35 -7.39
C PHE A 99 11.24 -7.62 -7.69
N ALA A 100 11.79 -7.82 -8.89
CA ALA A 100 13.07 -7.23 -9.29
C ALA A 100 13.08 -5.69 -9.30
N TRP A 101 11.92 -5.05 -9.50
CA TRP A 101 11.74 -3.60 -9.43
C TRP A 101 11.65 -3.08 -7.98
N HIS A 102 11.58 -3.94 -6.97
CA HIS A 102 11.57 -3.49 -5.58
C HIS A 102 12.88 -2.77 -5.25
N HIS A 103 12.83 -1.61 -4.59
CA HIS A 103 14.01 -0.75 -4.36
C HIS A 103 15.14 -1.41 -3.55
N LEU A 104 14.81 -2.32 -2.62
CA LEU A 104 15.80 -3.16 -1.93
C LEU A 104 16.53 -4.17 -2.84
N ILE A 105 16.02 -4.45 -4.03
CA ILE A 105 16.65 -5.30 -5.05
C ILE A 105 17.31 -4.45 -6.13
N SER A 106 16.57 -3.48 -6.70
CA SER A 106 17.04 -2.62 -7.80
C SER A 106 18.01 -1.53 -7.36
N GLY A 107 18.04 -1.19 -6.06
CA GLY A 107 18.78 -0.07 -5.50
C GLY A 107 18.15 1.31 -5.75
N SER A 108 16.99 1.38 -6.41
CA SER A 108 16.34 2.65 -6.76
C SER A 108 14.86 2.67 -6.42
N LYS A 109 14.42 3.68 -5.65
CA LYS A 109 12.99 3.90 -5.37
C LYS A 109 12.19 4.25 -6.62
N ASP A 110 12.83 4.84 -7.64
CA ASP A 110 12.16 5.20 -8.89
C ASP A 110 11.77 4.00 -9.74
N SER A 111 12.40 2.83 -9.53
CA SER A 111 12.06 1.61 -10.26
C SER A 111 10.64 1.10 -9.97
N VAL A 112 10.10 1.38 -8.77
CA VAL A 112 8.71 1.09 -8.41
C VAL A 112 7.75 1.90 -9.29
N HIS A 113 8.06 3.18 -9.51
CA HIS A 113 7.27 4.06 -10.36
C HIS A 113 7.43 3.71 -11.84
N ALA A 114 8.65 3.37 -12.28
CA ALA A 114 8.92 2.93 -13.64
C ALA A 114 8.26 1.59 -13.99
N ALA A 115 7.98 0.75 -13.00
CA ALA A 115 7.22 -0.49 -13.18
C ALA A 115 5.71 -0.28 -13.40
N GLY A 116 5.22 0.97 -13.37
CA GLY A 116 3.81 1.29 -13.58
C GLY A 116 2.89 0.95 -12.41
N ILE A 117 3.45 0.44 -11.30
CA ILE A 117 2.66 -0.04 -10.16
C ILE A 117 2.33 1.03 -9.11
N SER A 118 2.63 2.29 -9.39
CA SER A 118 2.45 3.37 -8.42
C SER A 118 1.24 4.24 -8.74
N LEU A 119 0.58 4.71 -7.67
CA LEU A 119 -0.48 5.72 -7.73
C LEU A 119 0.04 7.16 -7.73
N ARG A 120 1.34 7.37 -8.02
CA ARG A 120 1.95 8.71 -8.07
C ARG A 120 1.21 9.59 -9.07
N LYS A 121 0.66 10.73 -8.62
CA LYS A 121 -0.14 11.65 -9.45
C LYS A 121 -1.44 11.06 -9.97
N LYS A 122 -1.93 10.00 -9.33
CA LYS A 122 -3.16 9.30 -9.70
C LYS A 122 -4.11 9.18 -8.52
N THR A 123 -4.03 10.10 -7.56
CA THR A 123 -4.91 10.07 -6.38
C THR A 123 -5.63 11.38 -6.17
N VAL A 124 -6.83 11.29 -5.61
CA VAL A 124 -7.64 12.44 -5.23
C VAL A 124 -7.71 12.57 -3.72
N CYS A 125 -7.59 13.80 -3.23
CA CYS A 125 -7.79 14.11 -1.82
C CYS A 125 -9.15 14.77 -1.66
N GLY A 126 -9.94 14.25 -0.73
CA GLY A 126 -11.22 14.85 -0.40
C GLY A 126 -11.79 14.23 0.86
N GLU A 127 -12.80 14.90 1.38
CA GLU A 127 -13.66 14.40 2.44
C GLU A 127 -15.10 14.46 1.92
N ASN A 128 -15.99 13.64 2.48
CA ASN A 128 -17.42 13.61 2.14
C ASN A 128 -17.75 13.12 0.72
N PHE A 129 -17.09 12.05 0.26
CA PHE A 129 -17.54 11.32 -0.93
C PHE A 129 -18.85 10.58 -0.61
N THR A 130 -19.83 10.66 -1.52
CA THR A 130 -21.00 9.76 -1.47
C THR A 130 -20.61 8.38 -2.00
N GLU A 131 -21.43 7.36 -1.75
CA GLU A 131 -21.23 6.03 -2.34
C GLU A 131 -21.14 6.08 -3.87
N GLU A 132 -21.99 6.89 -4.52
CA GLU A 132 -21.96 7.10 -5.97
C GLU A 132 -20.66 7.75 -6.44
N ASP A 133 -20.06 8.63 -5.65
CA ASP A 133 -18.76 9.21 -5.95
C ASP A 133 -17.65 8.17 -5.80
N ILE A 134 -17.66 7.39 -4.72
CA ILE A 134 -16.67 6.34 -4.44
C ILE A 134 -16.61 5.33 -5.59
N VAL A 135 -17.74 4.91 -6.13
CA VAL A 135 -17.79 3.96 -7.26
C VAL A 135 -17.03 4.48 -8.50
N ARG A 136 -17.04 5.79 -8.75
CA ARG A 136 -16.30 6.41 -9.87
C ARG A 136 -14.79 6.44 -9.66
N HIS A 137 -14.37 6.22 -8.42
CA HIS A 137 -12.98 6.24 -7.99
C HIS A 137 -12.40 4.83 -7.80
N ILE A 138 -13.17 3.78 -8.09
CA ILE A 138 -12.68 2.40 -8.03
C ILE A 138 -11.60 2.20 -9.10
N ILE A 139 -10.48 1.60 -8.69
CA ILE A 139 -9.33 1.28 -9.54
C ILE A 139 -8.96 -0.19 -9.40
N ASP A 140 -8.38 -0.77 -10.46
CA ASP A 140 -7.69 -2.04 -10.35
C ASP A 140 -6.28 -1.78 -9.75
N PRO A 141 -5.97 -2.34 -8.57
CA PRO A 141 -4.68 -2.14 -7.94
C PRO A 141 -3.57 -2.94 -8.60
N ASP A 142 -3.82 -3.91 -9.48
CA ASP A 142 -2.79 -4.75 -10.10
C ASP A 142 -2.63 -4.48 -11.61
N GLU A 143 -3.52 -3.66 -12.20
CA GLU A 143 -3.32 -3.07 -13.52
C GLU A 143 -2.07 -2.16 -13.51
N ALA A 144 -1.06 -2.52 -14.31
CA ALA A 144 0.11 -1.69 -14.53
C ALA A 144 -0.15 -0.69 -15.66
N ASP A 145 0.45 0.51 -15.58
CA ASP A 145 0.41 1.46 -16.69
C ASP A 145 0.96 0.81 -17.97
N ALA A 146 0.10 0.71 -18.99
CA ALA A 146 0.45 0.21 -20.32
C ALA A 146 1.37 1.16 -21.10
#